data_AF-A0A2V9PYV7-F1
#
_entry.id   AF-A0A2V9PYV7-F1
#
_cell.length_a   1.000
_cell.length_b   1.000
_cell.length_c   1.000
_cell.angle_alpha   90.00
_cell.angle_beta   90.00
_cell.angle_gamma   90.00
#
_symmetry.space_group_name_H-M   'P 1'
#
loop_
_entity.id
_entity.type
_entity.pdbx_description
1 polymer ?
#
loop_
_entity_poly.entity_id
_entity_poly.type
_entity_poly.pdbx_seq_one_letter_code
_entity_poly.pdbx_strand_id
1 'polypeptide(L)'
;MRYCSNGGASQCGAIPLCYFGLVFGVVAGNVVAHANAVDAFRVYVATIILIVPALAGARLLYVAAEWPTYRNHVRRFWGRSDGGYIMYGGLPAAFWSRSRSCASHLSIPAFWDVAIFTMLVGMVFTRIGCLLNGCCAGRPSRGWFGFYLPNRDGIWEKRIPTQALEAGWAVILINIAVAVRRSMPFPGALFFCFRSVTLLAVC
;
A
#
# COMPACT_ATOMS: atom_id res chain seq x y z
N MET A 1 25.84 -23.60 -6.68
CA MET A 1 25.48 -23.84 -5.27
C MET A 1 26.19 -22.83 -4.38
N ARG A 2 25.52 -21.74 -3.98
CA ARG A 2 25.86 -20.91 -2.81
C ARG A 2 24.67 -19.98 -2.54
N TYR A 3 23.79 -20.46 -1.68
CA TYR A 3 23.24 -19.69 -0.57
C TYR A 3 22.90 -18.21 -0.84
N CYS A 4 21.70 -17.95 -1.36
CA CYS A 4 20.98 -16.70 -1.11
C CYS A 4 20.55 -16.67 0.38
N SER A 5 21.49 -16.45 1.30
CA SER A 5 21.22 -16.48 2.75
C SER A 5 20.78 -15.16 3.36
N ASN A 6 20.90 -14.02 2.70
CA ASN A 6 20.66 -12.72 3.35
C ASN A 6 20.12 -11.71 2.32
N GLY A 7 19.03 -11.02 2.66
CA GLY A 7 18.31 -10.08 1.79
C GLY A 7 19.11 -8.86 1.30
N GLY A 8 20.05 -9.07 0.38
CA GLY A 8 21.17 -8.14 0.16
C GLY A 8 21.37 -7.54 -1.23
N ALA A 9 20.45 -7.64 -2.20
CA ALA A 9 20.64 -6.93 -3.48
C ALA A 9 19.33 -6.44 -4.13
N SER A 10 18.27 -7.26 -4.12
CA SER A 10 16.97 -6.85 -4.65
C SER A 10 16.24 -5.88 -3.73
N GLN A 11 16.39 -5.97 -2.40
CA GLN A 11 15.71 -5.05 -1.47
C GLN A 11 16.18 -3.59 -1.55
N CYS A 12 17.41 -3.33 -2.02
CA CYS A 12 17.99 -1.98 -2.05
C CYS A 12 17.26 -1.01 -2.99
N GLY A 13 16.60 -1.50 -4.04
CA GLY A 13 15.81 -0.66 -4.96
C GLY A 13 14.41 -0.35 -4.44
N ALA A 14 13.75 -1.30 -3.77
CA ALA A 14 12.38 -1.10 -3.31
C ALA A 14 12.25 -0.24 -2.04
N ILE A 15 13.25 -0.25 -1.15
CA ILE A 15 13.22 0.58 0.06
C ILE A 15 13.12 2.07 -0.26
N PRO A 16 13.96 2.65 -1.14
CA PRO A 16 13.83 4.06 -1.50
C PRO A 16 12.52 4.35 -2.23
N LEU A 17 12.01 3.43 -3.08
CA LEU A 17 10.73 3.59 -3.76
C LEU A 17 9.53 3.57 -2.81
N CYS A 18 9.54 2.73 -1.77
CA CYS A 18 8.52 2.75 -0.72
C CYS A 18 8.58 4.05 0.09
N TYR A 19 9.78 4.57 0.34
CA TYR A 19 9.96 5.86 1.01
C TYR A 19 9.44 7.02 0.15
N PHE A 20 9.77 7.02 -1.15
CA PHE A 20 9.19 7.96 -2.11
C PHE A 20 7.67 7.83 -2.15
N GLY A 21 7.12 6.62 -2.17
CA GLY A 21 5.68 6.41 -2.13
C GLY A 21 5.01 6.97 -0.88
N LEU A 22 5.65 6.84 0.29
CA LEU A 22 5.18 7.44 1.53
C LEU A 22 5.20 8.98 1.43
N VAL A 23 6.32 9.57 1.01
CA VAL A 23 6.49 11.01 0.92
C VAL A 23 5.54 11.61 -0.12
N PHE A 24 5.52 11.09 -1.34
CA PHE A 24 4.62 11.52 -2.40
C PHE A 24 3.16 11.30 -2.03
N GLY A 25 2.83 10.20 -1.36
CA GLY A 25 1.48 9.96 -0.84
C GLY A 25 1.05 11.03 0.15
N VAL A 26 1.89 11.35 1.15
CA VAL A 26 1.59 12.37 2.16
C VAL A 26 1.49 13.77 1.53
N VAL A 27 2.39 14.10 0.60
CA VAL A 27 2.36 15.38 -0.12
C VAL A 27 1.09 15.49 -0.98
N ALA A 28 0.75 14.46 -1.74
CA ALA A 28 -0.47 14.43 -2.55
C ALA A 28 -1.72 14.52 -1.67
N GLY A 29 -1.76 13.81 -0.55
CA GLY A 29 -2.82 13.92 0.44
C GLY A 29 -2.97 15.35 0.97
N ASN A 30 -1.85 16.02 1.26
CA ASN A 30 -1.87 17.41 1.74
C ASN A 30 -2.40 18.39 0.67
N VAL A 31 -1.97 18.23 -0.59
CA VAL A 31 -2.49 19.04 -1.72
C VAL A 31 -4.00 18.83 -1.89
N VAL A 32 -4.48 17.59 -1.76
CA VAL A 32 -5.91 17.28 -1.84
C VAL A 32 -6.67 17.82 -0.61
N ALA A 33 -6.08 17.79 0.58
CA ALA A 33 -6.67 18.37 1.79
C ALA A 33 -6.88 19.89 1.65
N HIS A 34 -5.89 20.61 1.14
CA HIS A 34 -5.99 22.04 0.82
C HIS A 34 -7.10 22.31 -0.23
N ALA A 35 -7.22 21.46 -1.25
CA ALA A 35 -8.24 21.61 -2.28
C ALA A 35 -9.67 21.34 -1.78
N ASN A 36 -9.83 20.58 -0.69
CA ASN A 36 -11.13 20.25 -0.09
C ASN A 36 -11.50 21.16 1.10
N ALA A 37 -10.78 22.26 1.31
CA ALA A 37 -10.97 23.20 2.43
C ALA A 37 -10.93 22.55 3.83
N VAL A 38 -10.24 21.41 3.96
CA VAL A 38 -10.00 20.75 5.24
C VAL A 38 -8.73 21.34 5.85
N ASP A 39 -8.67 21.44 7.19
CA ASP A 39 -7.47 21.88 7.91
C ASP A 39 -6.28 20.94 7.58
N ALA A 40 -5.49 21.38 6.62
CA ALA A 40 -4.39 20.63 6.02
C ALA A 40 -3.32 20.25 7.06
N PHE A 41 -3.08 21.14 8.03
CA PHE A 41 -2.14 20.89 9.12
C PHE A 41 -2.62 19.72 10.00
N ARG A 42 -3.91 19.71 10.36
CA ARG A 42 -4.49 18.59 11.14
C ARG A 42 -4.48 17.28 10.36
N VAL A 43 -4.76 17.30 9.06
CA VAL A 43 -4.70 16.11 8.19
C VAL A 43 -3.28 15.57 8.11
N TYR A 44 -2.29 16.45 7.94
CA TYR A 44 -0.88 16.09 7.88
C TYR A 44 -0.41 15.42 9.17
N VAL A 45 -0.68 16.05 10.32
CA VAL A 45 -0.34 15.48 11.64
C VAL A 45 -1.05 14.14 11.88
N ALA A 46 -2.34 14.04 11.54
CA ALA A 46 -3.09 12.80 11.66
C ALA A 46 -2.51 11.69 10.77
N THR A 47 -2.11 12.01 9.54
CA THR A 47 -1.49 11.04 8.62
C THR A 47 -0.18 10.50 9.19
N ILE A 48 0.68 11.37 9.73
CA ILE A 48 1.94 10.95 10.37
C ILE A 48 1.69 10.01 11.55
N ILE A 49 0.75 10.37 12.44
CA ILE A 49 0.41 9.55 13.60
C ILE A 49 -0.14 8.18 13.16
N LEU A 50 -0.92 8.13 12.07
CA LEU A 50 -1.55 6.91 11.57
C LEU A 50 -0.63 6.00 10.75
N ILE A 51 0.51 6.48 10.27
CA ILE A 51 1.52 5.64 9.62
C ILE A 51 2.04 4.57 10.58
N VAL A 52 2.25 4.90 11.85
CA VAL A 52 2.75 3.97 12.89
C VAL A 52 1.81 2.77 13.09
N PRO A 53 0.51 2.94 13.41
CA PRO A 53 -0.42 1.83 13.54
C PRO A 53 -0.68 1.12 12.21
N ALA A 54 -0.60 1.81 11.06
CA ALA A 54 -0.72 1.16 9.76
C ALA A 54 0.45 0.18 9.50
N LEU A 55 1.69 0.60 9.78
CA LEU A 55 2.86 -0.29 9.67
C LEU A 55 2.80 -1.44 10.68
N ALA A 56 2.37 -1.16 11.91
CA ALA A 56 2.17 -2.19 12.93
C ALA A 56 1.11 -3.21 12.48
N GLY A 57 -0.03 -2.76 11.95
CA GLY A 57 -1.08 -3.63 11.43
C GLY A 57 -0.63 -4.48 10.25
N ALA A 58 0.11 -3.87 9.31
CA ALA A 58 0.67 -4.59 8.16
C ALA A 58 1.67 -5.69 8.58
N ARG A 59 2.44 -5.44 9.65
CA ARG A 59 3.35 -6.43 10.24
C ARG A 59 2.60 -7.51 10.99
N LEU A 60 1.60 -7.15 11.79
CA LEU A 60 0.78 -8.11 12.53
C LEU A 60 0.07 -9.10 11.59
N LEU A 61 -0.50 -8.60 10.48
CA LEU A 61 -1.15 -9.47 9.50
C LEU A 61 -0.14 -10.39 8.80
N TYR A 62 1.08 -9.91 8.52
CA TYR A 62 2.14 -10.75 7.97
C TYR A 62 2.52 -11.89 8.92
N VAL A 63 2.68 -11.59 10.22
CA VAL A 63 2.98 -12.60 11.24
C VAL A 63 1.81 -13.58 11.39
N ALA A 64 0.57 -13.11 11.30
CA ALA A 64 -0.61 -13.97 11.36
C ALA A 64 -0.72 -14.89 10.13
N ALA A 65 -0.39 -14.40 8.93
CA ALA A 65 -0.37 -15.22 7.72
C ALA A 65 0.73 -16.30 7.76
N GLU A 66 1.89 -15.94 8.32
CA GLU A 66 3.06 -16.82 8.46
C GLU A 66 3.13 -17.49 9.86
N TRP A 67 1.99 -17.59 10.54
CA TRP A 67 1.88 -18.13 11.90
C TRP A 67 2.52 -19.51 12.10
N PRO A 68 2.41 -20.47 11.15
CA PRO A 68 3.06 -21.78 11.28
C PRO A 68 4.59 -21.72 11.39
N THR A 69 5.21 -20.68 10.83
CA THR A 69 6.67 -20.49 10.85
C THR A 69 7.11 -19.68 12.06
N TYR A 70 6.28 -18.75 12.54
CA TYR A 70 6.58 -17.90 13.72
C TYR A 70 6.31 -18.57 15.07
N ARG A 71 5.40 -19.55 15.16
CA ARG A 71 5.08 -20.28 16.42
C ARG A 71 6.29 -20.92 17.10
N ASN A 72 7.34 -21.27 16.33
CA ASN A 72 8.51 -21.98 16.84
C ASN A 72 9.69 -21.03 17.18
N HIS A 73 9.63 -19.73 16.82
CA HIS A 73 10.72 -18.77 17.01
C HIS A 73 10.20 -17.36 17.37
N VAL A 74 9.61 -17.21 18.56
CA VAL A 74 8.99 -15.95 19.03
C VAL A 74 9.97 -14.76 19.03
N ARG A 75 11.28 -14.97 19.22
CA ARG A 75 12.31 -13.91 19.15
C ARG A 75 12.51 -13.31 17.75
N ARG A 76 12.07 -13.97 16.67
CA ARG A 76 12.10 -13.40 15.30
C ARG A 76 11.03 -12.34 15.06
N PHE A 77 10.07 -12.18 15.98
CA PHE A 77 9.04 -11.14 15.90
C PHE A 77 9.64 -9.73 15.72
N TRP A 78 10.74 -9.44 16.42
CA TRP A 78 11.45 -8.16 16.38
C TRP A 78 12.60 -8.09 15.35
N GLY A 79 12.93 -9.21 14.70
CA GLY A 79 13.99 -9.27 13.72
C GLY A 79 13.61 -8.53 12.44
N ARG A 80 14.29 -7.41 12.17
CA ARG A 80 14.12 -6.62 10.93
C ARG A 80 14.53 -7.40 9.65
N SER A 81 15.25 -8.50 9.84
CA SER A 81 15.87 -9.29 8.76
C SER A 81 14.91 -10.20 8.00
N ASP A 82 13.78 -10.62 8.60
CA ASP A 82 12.71 -11.41 7.94
C ASP A 82 11.56 -10.48 7.45
N GLY A 83 11.93 -9.28 6.97
CA GLY A 83 11.08 -8.10 6.80
C GLY A 83 10.01 -8.16 5.69
N GLY A 84 8.95 -8.95 5.89
CA GLY A 84 7.71 -8.86 5.14
C GLY A 84 6.65 -7.96 5.80
N TYR A 85 5.83 -7.31 4.97
CA TYR A 85 4.64 -6.55 5.34
C TYR A 85 3.50 -6.92 4.40
N ILE A 86 2.30 -7.14 4.93
CA ILE A 86 1.10 -7.29 4.10
C ILE A 86 0.33 -5.97 4.14
N MET A 87 0.32 -5.24 3.03
CA MET A 87 -0.27 -3.91 2.94
C MET A 87 -1.75 -3.87 3.38
N TYR A 88 -2.51 -4.94 3.11
CA TYR A 88 -3.91 -5.06 3.53
C TYR A 88 -4.11 -5.01 5.07
N GLY A 89 -3.10 -5.38 5.85
CA GLY A 89 -3.17 -5.35 7.32
C GLY A 89 -3.08 -3.95 7.93
N GLY A 90 -2.60 -2.96 7.17
CA GLY A 90 -2.48 -1.58 7.66
C GLY A 90 -3.81 -0.83 7.70
N LEU A 91 -4.74 -1.16 6.79
CA LEU A 91 -6.02 -0.45 6.67
C LEU A 91 -6.93 -0.61 7.91
N PRO A 92 -7.16 -1.84 8.43
CA PRO A 92 -7.97 -2.03 9.62
C PRO A 92 -7.34 -1.39 10.87
N ALA A 93 -6.01 -1.45 10.98
CA ALA A 93 -5.28 -0.86 12.10
C ALA A 93 -5.32 0.66 12.09
N ALA A 94 -5.16 1.29 10.92
CA ALA A 94 -5.34 2.73 10.75
C ALA A 94 -6.79 3.15 11.04
N PHE A 95 -7.78 2.35 10.60
CA PHE A 95 -9.20 2.61 10.87
C PHE A 95 -9.51 2.59 12.36
N TRP A 96 -9.02 1.56 13.05
CA TRP A 96 -9.20 1.43 14.49
C TRP A 96 -8.51 2.55 15.27
N SER A 97 -7.27 2.88 14.90
CA SER A 97 -6.50 3.94 15.56
C SER A 97 -7.14 5.32 15.36
N ARG A 98 -7.66 5.62 14.16
CA ARG A 98 -8.37 6.87 13.89
C ARG A 98 -9.68 6.96 14.67
N SER A 99 -10.44 5.88 14.75
CA SER A 99 -11.70 5.81 15.50
C SER A 99 -11.49 6.08 17.00
N ARG A 100 -10.41 5.56 17.60
CA ARG A 100 -10.05 5.86 18.99
C ARG A 100 -9.46 7.25 19.20
N SER A 101 -8.78 7.79 18.19
CA SER A 101 -8.20 9.12 18.26
C SER A 101 -9.29 10.18 18.04
N CYS A 102 -10.11 10.40 19.06
CA CYS A 102 -11.13 11.44 19.12
C CYS A 102 -10.52 12.86 19.20
N ALA A 103 -9.20 12.97 19.26
CA ALA A 103 -8.44 14.18 19.60
C ALA A 103 -8.44 15.30 18.53
N SER A 104 -9.12 15.14 17.41
CA SER A 104 -9.19 16.16 16.38
C SER A 104 -10.63 16.36 15.92
N HIS A 105 -11.14 17.59 16.07
CA HIS A 105 -12.41 18.14 15.53
C HIS A 105 -12.46 18.10 13.99
N LEU A 106 -11.98 17.02 13.39
CA LEU A 106 -11.89 16.81 11.97
C LEU A 106 -12.93 15.75 11.61
N SER A 107 -13.79 16.07 10.65
CA SER A 107 -14.78 15.12 10.14
C SER A 107 -14.08 13.83 9.69
N ILE A 108 -14.32 12.74 10.43
CA ILE A 108 -13.75 11.41 10.17
C ILE A 108 -13.94 10.99 8.70
N PRO A 109 -15.10 11.19 8.06
CA PRO A 109 -15.30 10.79 6.67
C PRO A 109 -14.42 11.57 5.68
N ALA A 110 -14.25 12.88 5.86
CA ALA A 110 -13.40 13.70 4.97
C ALA A 110 -11.92 13.33 5.10
N PHE A 111 -11.47 12.92 6.29
CA PHE A 111 -10.11 12.40 6.45
C PHE A 111 -9.88 11.13 5.62
N TRP A 112 -10.85 10.21 5.59
CA TRP A 112 -10.76 8.98 4.79
C TRP A 112 -10.74 9.24 3.29
N ASP A 113 -11.43 10.28 2.82
CA ASP A 113 -11.35 10.72 1.43
C ASP A 113 -9.95 11.22 1.05
N VAL A 114 -9.21 11.85 1.96
CA VAL A 114 -7.80 12.22 1.71
C VAL A 114 -6.88 11.00 1.85
N ALA A 115 -7.16 10.12 2.82
CA ALA A 115 -6.38 8.92 3.07
C ALA A 115 -6.41 7.95 1.88
N ILE A 116 -7.54 7.84 1.16
CA ILE A 116 -7.62 6.97 -0.03
C ILE A 116 -6.69 7.44 -1.15
N PHE A 117 -6.56 8.76 -1.39
CA PHE A 117 -5.58 9.27 -2.36
C PHE A 117 -4.15 8.93 -1.95
N THR A 118 -3.83 9.17 -0.67
CA THR A 118 -2.51 8.85 -0.10
C THR A 118 -2.18 7.36 -0.29
N MET A 119 -3.16 6.48 -0.06
CA MET A 119 -3.02 5.05 -0.21
C MET A 119 -2.87 4.61 -1.67
N LEU A 120 -3.66 5.16 -2.59
CA LEU A 120 -3.58 4.84 -4.02
C LEU A 120 -2.22 5.26 -4.59
N VAL A 121 -1.73 6.46 -4.24
CA VAL A 121 -0.39 6.91 -4.63
C VAL A 121 0.67 5.96 -4.08
N GLY A 122 0.59 5.62 -2.78
CA GLY A 122 1.48 4.64 -2.16
C GLY A 122 1.44 3.25 -2.83
N MET A 123 0.27 2.81 -3.30
CA MET A 123 0.09 1.54 -4.02
C MET A 123 0.84 1.53 -5.35
N VAL A 124 0.80 2.62 -6.13
CA VAL A 124 1.55 2.74 -7.40
C VAL A 124 3.04 2.53 -7.15
N PHE A 125 3.62 3.28 -6.21
CA PHE A 125 5.05 3.16 -5.89
C PHE A 125 5.41 1.79 -5.32
N THR A 126 4.55 1.21 -4.49
CA THR A 126 4.75 -0.13 -3.93
C THR A 126 4.76 -1.19 -5.03
N ARG A 127 3.84 -1.11 -6.01
CA ARG A 127 3.78 -2.08 -7.12
C ARG A 127 4.92 -1.91 -8.12
N ILE A 128 5.39 -0.69 -8.35
CA ILE A 128 6.62 -0.43 -9.11
C ILE A 128 7.84 -1.02 -8.37
N GLY A 129 7.91 -0.85 -7.05
CA GLY A 129 8.94 -1.47 -6.23
C GLY A 129 8.92 -3.01 -6.30
N CYS A 130 7.73 -3.62 -6.27
CA CYS A 130 7.56 -5.06 -6.46
C CYS A 130 8.02 -5.52 -7.84
N LEU A 131 7.72 -4.76 -8.90
CA LEU A 131 8.14 -5.05 -10.27
C LEU A 131 9.67 -5.06 -10.40
N LEU A 132 10.35 -4.06 -9.82
CA LEU A 132 11.82 -3.96 -9.83
C LEU A 132 12.49 -5.06 -8.99
N ASN A 133 11.83 -5.51 -7.93
CA ASN A 133 12.32 -6.62 -7.10
C ASN A 133 12.04 -8.01 -7.69
N GLY A 134 11.14 -8.12 -8.67
CA GLY A 134 10.60 -9.41 -9.12
C GLY A 134 9.80 -10.15 -8.04
N CYS A 135 9.39 -9.47 -6.95
CA CYS A 135 8.59 -10.08 -5.90
C CYS A 135 7.10 -9.89 -6.22
N CYS A 136 6.32 -10.97 -6.14
CA CYS A 136 4.91 -11.02 -6.55
C CYS A 136 4.69 -11.03 -8.08
N ALA A 137 5.59 -11.68 -8.84
CA ALA A 137 5.35 -11.94 -10.25
C ALA A 137 4.11 -12.84 -10.42
N GLY A 138 3.22 -12.48 -11.34
CA GLY A 138 1.94 -13.16 -11.56
C GLY A 138 2.11 -14.63 -12.00
N ARG A 139 0.97 -15.31 -12.17
CA ARG A 139 0.96 -16.71 -12.62
C ARG A 139 1.67 -16.85 -13.97
N PRO A 140 2.48 -17.91 -14.15
CA PRO A 140 3.09 -18.20 -15.45
C PRO A 140 1.98 -18.42 -16.47
N SER A 141 2.13 -17.77 -17.63
CA SER A 141 1.12 -17.82 -18.69
C SER A 141 1.78 -17.88 -20.04
N ARG A 142 1.29 -18.78 -20.87
CA ARG A 142 1.70 -18.92 -22.28
C ARG A 142 1.00 -17.93 -23.20
N GLY A 143 0.00 -17.18 -22.69
CA GLY A 143 -0.77 -16.21 -23.46
C GLY A 143 0.07 -15.05 -24.01
N TRP A 144 -0.46 -14.32 -25.00
CA TRP A 144 0.26 -13.22 -25.64
C TRP A 144 0.54 -12.04 -24.70
N PHE A 145 -0.32 -11.81 -23.71
CA PHE A 145 -0.18 -10.77 -22.68
C PHE A 145 0.87 -11.05 -21.58
N GLY A 146 1.64 -12.13 -21.69
CA GLY A 146 2.70 -12.44 -20.75
C GLY A 146 4.00 -11.72 -21.07
N PHE A 147 4.60 -11.05 -20.09
CA PHE A 147 5.92 -10.44 -20.18
C PHE A 147 6.96 -11.36 -19.54
N TYR A 148 8.21 -11.26 -20.00
CA TYR A 148 9.32 -12.01 -19.41
C TYR A 148 9.75 -11.31 -18.11
N LEU A 149 9.34 -11.85 -16.96
CA LEU A 149 9.63 -11.27 -15.65
C LEU A 149 10.40 -12.28 -14.78
N PRO A 150 11.36 -11.80 -13.97
CA PRO A 150 12.03 -12.63 -12.98
C PRO A 150 11.08 -12.88 -11.80
N ASN A 151 11.14 -14.08 -11.23
CA ASN A 151 10.61 -14.34 -9.90
C ASN A 151 11.63 -13.94 -8.82
N ARG A 152 11.22 -13.92 -7.55
CA ARG A 152 12.10 -13.68 -6.38
C ARG A 152 13.34 -14.57 -6.37
N ASP A 153 13.23 -15.78 -6.93
CA ASP A 153 14.32 -16.77 -7.02
C ASP A 153 15.23 -16.56 -8.25
N GLY A 154 15.02 -15.49 -9.02
CA GLY A 154 15.82 -15.17 -10.22
C GLY A 154 15.47 -16.00 -11.46
N ILE A 155 14.41 -16.80 -11.41
CA ILE A 155 13.92 -17.59 -12.55
C ILE A 155 13.08 -16.70 -13.45
N TRP A 156 13.53 -16.55 -14.70
CA TRP A 156 12.81 -15.80 -15.72
C TRP A 156 11.80 -16.71 -16.41
N GLU A 157 10.54 -16.29 -16.39
CA GLU A 157 9.47 -17.00 -17.07
C GLU A 157 8.46 -15.99 -17.64
N LYS A 158 7.72 -16.40 -18.67
CA LYS A 158 6.63 -15.60 -19.21
C LYS A 158 5.47 -15.59 -18.22
N ARG A 159 5.19 -14.43 -17.63
CA ARG A 159 4.20 -14.23 -16.57
C ARG A 159 3.30 -13.05 -16.92
N ILE A 160 2.07 -13.09 -16.41
CA ILE A 160 1.17 -11.94 -16.52
C ILE A 160 1.73 -10.81 -15.63
N PRO A 161 1.93 -9.58 -16.15
CA PRO A 161 2.52 -8.47 -15.39
C PRO A 161 1.49 -7.87 -14.43
N THR A 162 0.99 -8.66 -13.48
CA THR A 162 -0.02 -8.26 -12.49
C THR A 162 0.39 -7.01 -11.73
N GLN A 163 1.68 -6.84 -11.42
CA GLN A 163 2.20 -5.66 -10.72
C GLN A 163 1.97 -4.37 -11.52
N ALA A 164 2.23 -4.40 -12.84
CA ALA A 164 2.03 -3.24 -13.71
C ALA A 164 0.54 -2.97 -13.94
N LEU A 165 -0.27 -4.02 -14.05
CA LEU A 165 -1.73 -3.90 -14.15
C LEU A 165 -2.32 -3.27 -12.89
N GLU A 166 -1.90 -3.71 -11.70
CA GLU A 166 -2.34 -3.13 -10.43
C GLU A 166 -1.87 -1.69 -10.25
N ALA A 167 -0.63 -1.36 -10.64
CA ALA A 167 -0.13 0.01 -10.64
C ALA A 167 -0.94 0.90 -11.60
N GLY A 168 -1.20 0.40 -12.82
CA GLY A 168 -2.01 1.10 -13.82
C GLY A 168 -3.45 1.32 -13.35
N TRP A 169 -4.05 0.31 -12.71
CA TRP A 169 -5.38 0.41 -12.10
C TRP A 169 -5.40 1.48 -11.01
N ALA A 170 -4.41 1.50 -10.12
CA ALA A 170 -4.30 2.53 -9.09
C ALA A 170 -4.18 3.95 -9.68
N VAL A 171 -3.41 4.13 -10.77
CA VAL A 171 -3.34 5.42 -11.49
C VAL A 171 -4.69 5.82 -12.08
N ILE A 172 -5.41 4.89 -12.71
CA ILE A 172 -6.76 5.15 -13.24
C ILE A 172 -7.69 5.60 -12.11
N LEU A 173 -7.68 4.89 -10.98
CA LEU A 173 -8.49 5.24 -9.81
C LEU A 173 -8.13 6.63 -9.25
N ILE A 174 -6.85 7.00 -9.20
CA ILE A 174 -6.42 8.35 -8.79
C ILE A 174 -7.01 9.40 -9.74
N ASN A 175 -6.93 9.20 -11.05
CA ASN A 175 -7.45 10.15 -12.04
C ASN A 175 -8.98 10.30 -11.93
N ILE A 176 -9.70 9.18 -11.80
CA ILE A 176 -11.16 9.19 -11.59
C ILE A 176 -11.49 9.90 -10.27
N ALA A 177 -10.77 9.60 -9.19
CA ALA A 177 -10.98 10.23 -7.89
C ALA A 177 -10.75 11.75 -7.97
N VAL A 178 -9.72 12.21 -8.68
CA VAL A 178 -9.46 13.66 -8.89
C VAL A 178 -10.55 14.31 -9.76
N ALA A 179 -11.07 13.61 -10.77
CA ALA A 179 -12.12 14.13 -11.64
C ALA A 179 -13.48 14.22 -10.92
N VAL A 180 -13.84 13.20 -10.16
CA VAL A 180 -15.16 13.07 -9.53
C VAL A 180 -15.22 13.77 -8.16
N ARG A 181 -14.09 14.16 -7.56
CA ARG A 181 -14.05 14.84 -6.24
C ARG A 181 -14.96 16.06 -6.12
N ARG A 182 -15.17 16.80 -7.22
CA ARG A 182 -16.04 18.00 -7.23
C ARG A 182 -17.53 17.69 -7.34
N SER A 183 -17.87 16.48 -7.77
CA SER A 183 -19.25 16.04 -8.02
C SER A 183 -19.79 15.14 -6.91
N MET A 184 -18.98 14.83 -5.89
CA MET A 184 -19.37 13.92 -4.81
C MET A 184 -20.25 14.63 -3.77
N PRO A 185 -21.46 14.09 -3.47
CA PRO A 185 -22.45 14.78 -2.65
C PRO A 185 -22.19 14.74 -1.14
N PHE A 186 -21.30 13.87 -0.64
CA PHE A 186 -21.02 13.74 0.80
C PHE A 186 -19.54 13.46 1.11
N PRO A 187 -19.02 13.94 2.26
CA PRO A 187 -17.69 13.58 2.74
C PRO A 187 -17.64 12.09 3.11
N GLY A 188 -16.65 11.36 2.61
CA GLY A 188 -16.44 9.91 2.80
C GLY A 188 -16.87 9.04 1.62
N ALA A 189 -17.50 9.61 0.59
CA ALA A 189 -18.02 8.88 -0.56
C ALA A 189 -16.91 8.21 -1.39
N LEU A 190 -15.75 8.86 -1.49
CA LEU A 190 -14.62 8.36 -2.28
C LEU A 190 -14.05 7.11 -1.60
N PHE A 191 -13.87 7.14 -0.29
CA PHE A 191 -13.34 5.98 0.44
C PHE A 191 -14.16 4.70 0.22
N PHE A 192 -15.49 4.76 0.33
CA PHE A 192 -16.35 3.59 0.15
C PHE A 192 -16.40 3.10 -1.30
N CYS A 193 -16.48 4.03 -2.27
CA CYS A 193 -16.54 3.69 -3.69
C CYS A 193 -15.24 3.00 -4.13
N PHE A 194 -14.09 3.60 -3.83
CA PHE A 194 -12.79 3.09 -4.28
C PHE A 194 -12.37 1.82 -3.55
N ARG A 195 -12.72 1.64 -2.27
CA ARG A 195 -12.51 0.37 -1.55
C ARG A 195 -13.22 -0.78 -2.26
N SER A 196 -14.47 -0.58 -2.65
CA SER A 196 -15.29 -1.60 -3.31
C SER A 196 -14.71 -1.99 -4.68
N VAL A 197 -14.31 -0.97 -5.46
CA VAL A 197 -13.70 -1.16 -6.78
C VAL A 197 -12.34 -1.85 -6.70
N THR A 198 -11.53 -1.54 -5.68
CA THR A 198 -10.21 -2.16 -5.51
C THR A 198 -10.31 -3.62 -5.04
N LEU A 199 -11.29 -3.95 -4.19
CA LEU A 199 -11.56 -5.33 -3.78
C LEU A 199 -12.00 -6.21 -4.96
N LEU A 200 -12.82 -5.66 -5.86
CA LEU A 200 -13.29 -6.35 -7.06
C LEU A 200 -12.16 -6.63 -8.07
N ALA A 201 -11.15 -5.77 -8.14
CA ALA A 201 -10.04 -5.92 -9.07
C ALA A 201 -8.94 -6.89 -8.59
N VAL A 202 -8.98 -7.29 -7.30
CA VAL A 202 -7.95 -8.13 -6.66
C VAL A 202 -8.41 -9.58 -6.47
N CYS A 203 -9.71 -9.87 -6.57
CA CYS A 203 -10.26 -11.23 -6.63
C CYS A 203 -10.23 -11.78 -8.06
#